data_AF-A0A3B8WGL7-F1
#
_entry.id   AF-A0A3B8WGL7-F1
#
_cell.length_a   1.000
_cell.length_b   1.000
_cell.length_c   1.000
_cell.angle_alpha   90.00
_cell.angle_beta   90.00
_cell.angle_gamma   90.00
#
_symmetry.space_group_name_H-M   'P 1'
#
loop_
_entity.id
_entity.type
_entity.pdbx_description
1 polymer ?
#
loop_
_entity_poly.entity_id
_entity_poly.type
_entity_poly.pdbx_seq_one_letter_code
_entity_poly.pdbx_strand_id
1 'polypeptide(L)'
;NGAYQLSEAIRACERLRETGTPFRLVYLQEPGRFRQPRDPMEAASCLTEFERERLFPHRMHRRVALTHMRPEVFRGHLHTLFPQPGQSRVLGYINRGGTLNEAGMLFANRCSWGHALAACAEVMDKPPGEWLSSAELAAVEGRGDPGVITRGLP
;
A
#
# COMPACT_ATOMS: atom_id res chain seq x y z
N ASN A 1 -5.80 -13.30 -3.70
CA ASN A 1 -6.64 -12.24 -4.31
C ASN A 1 -6.14 -10.89 -3.80
N GLY A 2 -6.13 -9.85 -4.64
CA GLY A 2 -5.59 -8.51 -4.32
C GLY A 2 -5.87 -7.47 -5.40
N ALA A 3 -6.85 -7.73 -6.27
CA ALA A 3 -7.13 -6.91 -7.46
C ALA A 3 -7.61 -5.50 -7.08
N TYR A 4 -8.44 -5.38 -6.04
CA TYR A 4 -8.93 -4.10 -5.54
C TYR A 4 -7.80 -3.21 -5.00
N GLN A 5 -6.87 -3.80 -4.23
CA GLN A 5 -5.67 -3.12 -3.75
C GLN A 5 -4.76 -2.70 -4.91
N LEU A 6 -4.62 -3.53 -5.94
CA LEU A 6 -3.86 -3.16 -7.12
C LEU A 6 -4.52 -1.98 -7.87
N SER A 7 -5.85 -1.98 -8.00
CA SER A 7 -6.58 -0.87 -8.64
C SER A 7 -6.34 0.46 -7.91
N GLU A 8 -6.46 0.48 -6.58
CA GLU A 8 -6.19 1.68 -5.79
C GLU A 8 -4.71 2.10 -5.83
N ALA A 9 -3.77 1.15 -5.87
CA ALA A 9 -2.35 1.45 -6.04
C ALA A 9 -2.04 2.06 -7.42
N ILE A 10 -2.69 1.57 -8.48
CA ILE A 10 -2.54 2.12 -9.84
C ILE A 10 -3.05 3.56 -9.88
N ARG A 11 -4.22 3.84 -9.32
CA ARG A 11 -4.78 5.21 -9.22
C ARG A 11 -3.85 6.15 -8.45
N ALA A 12 -3.31 5.70 -7.32
CA ALA A 12 -2.32 6.48 -6.57
C ALA A 12 -1.06 6.76 -7.41
N CYS A 13 -0.58 5.78 -8.18
CA CYS A 13 0.55 5.95 -9.09
C CYS A 13 0.26 6.94 -10.21
N GLU A 14 -0.95 6.93 -10.78
CA GLU A 14 -1.37 7.90 -11.80
C GLU A 14 -1.30 9.33 -11.27
N ARG A 15 -1.84 9.58 -10.07
CA ARG A 15 -1.74 10.87 -9.40
C ARG A 15 -0.30 11.28 -9.09
N LEU A 16 0.54 10.34 -8.63
CA LEU A 16 1.97 10.63 -8.39
C LEU A 16 2.74 10.99 -9.66
N ARG A 17 2.40 10.39 -10.82
CA ARG A 17 3.06 10.73 -12.10
C ARG A 17 2.92 12.20 -12.44
N GLU A 18 1.78 12.82 -12.12
CA GLU A 18 1.52 14.25 -12.36
C GLU A 18 2.47 15.16 -11.55
N THR A 19 3.08 14.63 -10.47
CA THR A 19 3.95 15.39 -9.56
C THR A 19 5.45 15.30 -9.91
N GLY A 20 5.82 14.43 -10.87
CA GLY A 20 7.22 14.12 -11.16
C GLY A 20 7.95 13.31 -10.08
N THR A 21 7.26 12.88 -9.02
CA THR A 21 7.84 12.05 -7.95
C THR A 21 8.21 10.67 -8.48
N PRO A 22 9.48 10.22 -8.38
CA PRO A 22 9.86 8.88 -8.82
C PRO A 22 9.32 7.81 -7.87
N PHE A 23 8.69 6.78 -8.43
CA PHE A 23 8.16 5.65 -7.67
C PHE A 23 8.36 4.32 -8.40
N ARG A 24 8.11 3.22 -7.68
CA ARG A 24 8.02 1.87 -8.25
C ARG A 24 6.76 1.19 -7.73
N LEU A 25 5.89 0.77 -8.65
CA LEU A 25 4.76 -0.11 -8.33
C LEU A 25 5.22 -1.57 -8.46
N VAL A 26 4.98 -2.37 -7.43
CA VAL A 26 5.24 -3.82 -7.44
C VAL A 26 3.97 -4.55 -7.03
N TYR A 27 3.49 -5.45 -7.89
CA TYR A 27 2.40 -6.36 -7.55
C TYR A 27 2.97 -7.66 -6.99
N LEU A 28 2.62 -7.99 -5.75
CA LEU A 28 3.12 -9.16 -5.03
C LEU A 28 2.04 -10.25 -4.97
N GLN A 29 2.08 -11.18 -5.93
CA GLN A 29 1.12 -12.27 -6.01
C GLN A 29 1.40 -13.41 -5.02
N GLU A 30 2.69 -13.73 -4.80
CA GLU A 30 3.15 -14.82 -3.94
C GLU A 30 3.96 -14.29 -2.74
N PRO A 31 3.33 -13.62 -1.75
CA PRO A 31 4.05 -13.08 -0.60
C PRO A 31 4.82 -14.16 0.19
N GLY A 32 4.34 -15.41 0.17
CA GLY A 32 5.02 -16.54 0.80
C GLY A 32 6.44 -16.82 0.27
N ARG A 33 6.81 -16.34 -0.92
CA ARG A 33 8.18 -16.49 -1.44
C ARG A 33 9.16 -15.46 -0.88
N PHE A 34 8.66 -14.39 -0.23
CA PHE A 34 9.48 -13.31 0.33
C PHE A 34 9.70 -13.41 1.83
N ARG A 35 9.05 -14.37 2.50
CA ARG A 35 9.21 -14.59 3.93
C ARG A 35 10.65 -15.00 4.28
N GLN A 36 10.98 -14.93 5.56
CA GLN A 36 12.13 -15.65 6.10
C GLN A 36 11.74 -17.14 6.21
N PRO A 37 12.50 -18.07 5.60
CA PRO A 37 12.20 -19.50 5.70
C PRO A 37 12.47 -19.99 7.12
N ARG A 38 11.68 -20.97 7.58
CA ARG A 38 11.83 -21.60 8.90
C ARG A 38 12.71 -22.84 8.88
N ASP A 39 12.80 -23.49 7.72
CA ASP A 39 13.54 -24.72 7.49
C ASP A 39 14.07 -24.79 6.04
N PRO A 40 14.92 -25.79 5.71
CA PRO A 40 15.47 -25.94 4.35
C PRO A 40 14.42 -26.23 3.27
N MET A 41 13.31 -26.89 3.60
CA MET A 41 12.24 -27.19 2.66
C MET A 41 11.52 -25.89 2.23
N GLU A 42 11.27 -24.99 3.18
CA GLU A 42 10.73 -23.67 2.89
C GLU A 42 11.70 -22.78 2.13
N ALA A 43 12.99 -22.87 2.45
CA ALA A 43 14.04 -22.13 1.76
C ALA A 43 14.04 -22.45 0.26
N ALA A 44 13.80 -23.70 -0.12
CA ALA A 44 13.70 -24.13 -1.53
C ALA A 44 12.53 -23.47 -2.30
N SER A 45 11.51 -22.96 -1.61
CA SER A 45 10.37 -22.25 -2.20
C SER A 45 10.48 -20.72 -2.10
N CYS A 46 11.43 -20.20 -1.33
CA CYS A 46 11.64 -18.76 -1.16
C CYS A 46 12.52 -18.19 -2.28
N LEU A 47 12.41 -16.89 -2.52
CA LEU A 47 13.29 -16.20 -3.45
C LEU A 47 14.71 -16.12 -2.91
N THR A 48 15.65 -16.17 -3.84
CA THR A 48 17.05 -15.85 -3.58
C THR A 48 17.22 -14.36 -3.23
N GLU A 49 18.33 -14.02 -2.59
CA GLU A 49 18.64 -12.61 -2.29
C GLU A 49 18.78 -11.76 -3.56
N PHE A 50 19.32 -12.34 -4.63
CA PHE A 50 19.44 -11.66 -5.92
C PHE A 50 18.07 -11.30 -6.53
N GLU A 51 17.11 -12.24 -6.50
CA GLU A 51 15.74 -11.98 -6.97
C GLU A 51 15.02 -10.95 -6.09
N ARG A 52 15.24 -11.03 -4.77
CA ARG A 52 14.70 -10.07 -3.81
C ARG A 52 15.22 -8.66 -4.09
N GLU A 53 16.52 -8.48 -4.28
CA GLU A 53 17.13 -7.17 -4.57
C GLU A 53 16.66 -6.61 -5.91
N ARG A 54 16.48 -7.46 -6.93
CA ARG A 54 15.95 -7.03 -8.24
C ARG A 54 14.54 -6.44 -8.13
N LEU A 55 13.67 -7.07 -7.35
CA LEU A 55 12.26 -6.67 -7.19
C LEU A 55 12.08 -5.56 -6.15
N PHE A 56 12.75 -5.67 -5.01
CA PHE A 56 12.67 -4.78 -3.86
C PHE A 56 14.05 -4.27 -3.42
N PRO A 57 14.72 -3.41 -4.22
CA PRO A 57 16.08 -2.97 -3.92
C PRO A 57 16.23 -2.39 -2.52
N HIS A 58 17.32 -2.70 -1.82
CA HIS A 58 17.63 -2.19 -0.47
C HIS A 58 17.70 -0.65 -0.44
N ARG A 59 18.13 -0.03 -1.54
CA ARG A 59 18.11 1.44 -1.69
C ARG A 59 16.71 2.06 -1.63
N MET A 60 15.66 1.28 -1.88
CA MET A 60 14.25 1.71 -1.83
C MET A 60 13.59 1.29 -0.51
N HIS A 61 14.04 1.86 0.61
CA HIS A 61 13.59 1.48 1.96
C HIS A 61 12.25 2.12 2.38
N ARG A 62 11.82 3.19 1.70
CA ARG A 62 10.50 3.82 1.90
C ARG A 62 9.42 3.05 1.14
N ARG A 63 8.51 2.39 1.87
CA ARG A 63 7.53 1.47 1.26
C ARG A 63 6.12 1.65 1.81
N VAL A 64 5.14 1.66 0.93
CA VAL A 64 3.72 1.54 1.28
C VAL A 64 3.17 0.28 0.60
N ALA A 65 2.48 -0.56 1.37
CA ALA A 65 1.77 -1.72 0.84
C ALA A 65 0.27 -1.56 1.02
N LEU A 66 -0.48 -1.92 -0.02
CA LEU A 66 -1.91 -2.24 0.07
C LEU A 66 -2.06 -3.76 0.07
N THR A 67 -2.74 -4.31 1.05
CA THR A 67 -2.95 -5.75 1.17
C THR A 67 -4.41 -6.11 1.37
N HIS A 68 -4.80 -7.27 0.82
CA HIS A 68 -6.12 -7.84 1.03
C HIS A 68 -6.32 -8.34 2.48
N MET A 69 -5.22 -8.66 3.17
CA MET A 69 -5.27 -9.17 4.53
C MET A 69 -5.21 -8.06 5.58
N ARG A 70 -5.12 -8.47 6.85
CA ARG A 70 -4.80 -7.58 7.96
C ARG A 70 -3.37 -7.05 7.86
N PRO A 71 -3.11 -5.75 8.04
CA PRO A 71 -1.77 -5.17 7.96
C PRO A 71 -0.72 -5.83 8.86
N GLU A 72 -1.11 -6.20 10.08
CA GLU A 72 -0.24 -6.83 11.08
C GLU A 72 0.24 -8.22 10.64
N VAL A 73 -0.64 -9.00 10.01
CA VAL A 73 -0.31 -10.34 9.47
C VAL A 73 0.63 -10.20 8.28
N PHE A 74 0.36 -9.23 7.39
CA PHE A 74 1.23 -8.96 6.24
C PHE A 74 2.64 -8.55 6.68
N ARG A 75 2.72 -7.63 7.66
CA ARG A 75 4.01 -7.19 8.19
C ARG A 75 4.75 -8.32 8.88
N GLY A 76 4.07 -9.20 9.62
CA GLY A 76 4.71 -10.37 10.25
C GLY A 76 5.35 -11.31 9.23
N HIS A 77 4.61 -11.68 8.18
CA HIS A 77 5.13 -12.55 7.13
C HIS A 77 6.24 -11.89 6.29
N LEU A 78 6.19 -10.57 6.12
CA LEU A 78 7.08 -9.80 5.25
C LEU A 78 7.96 -8.82 6.04
N HIS A 79 8.33 -9.17 7.28
CA HIS A 79 9.09 -8.28 8.14
C HIS A 79 10.45 -7.89 7.54
N THR A 80 11.03 -8.75 6.70
CA THR A 80 12.28 -8.47 5.96
C THR A 80 12.10 -7.40 4.88
N LEU A 81 10.90 -7.24 4.32
CA LEU A 81 10.60 -6.17 3.35
C LEU A 81 10.09 -4.90 4.03
N PHE A 82 9.46 -5.02 5.21
CA PHE A 82 8.89 -3.92 5.99
C PHE A 82 9.49 -3.79 7.40
N PRO A 83 10.84 -3.76 7.55
CA PRO A 83 11.50 -3.89 8.85
C PRO A 83 11.34 -2.66 9.73
N GLN A 84 11.14 -1.48 9.13
CA GLN A 84 11.13 -0.20 9.84
C GLN A 84 9.75 0.44 9.78
N PRO A 85 8.99 0.48 10.88
CA PRO A 85 7.72 1.20 10.93
C PRO A 85 7.89 2.67 10.58
N GLY A 86 8.97 3.35 10.98
CA GLY A 86 9.19 4.76 10.63
C GLY A 86 9.30 5.04 9.12
N GLN A 87 9.69 4.05 8.32
CA GLN A 87 9.92 4.19 6.87
C GLN A 87 8.94 3.34 6.05
N SER A 88 7.90 2.78 6.67
CA SER A 88 6.96 1.95 5.93
C SER A 88 5.55 1.91 6.50
N ARG A 89 4.55 1.82 5.62
CA ARG A 89 3.15 1.66 5.97
C ARG A 89 2.57 0.43 5.27
N VAL A 90 1.64 -0.24 5.93
CA VAL A 90 0.85 -1.33 5.36
C VAL A 90 -0.60 -0.98 5.64
N LEU A 91 -1.40 -0.86 4.60
CA LEU A 91 -2.84 -0.62 4.66
C LEU A 91 -3.55 -1.90 4.22
N GLY A 92 -4.65 -2.21 4.87
CA GLY A 92 -5.40 -3.44 4.65
C GLY A 92 -6.64 -3.48 5.52
N TYR A 93 -7.19 -4.66 5.73
CA TYR A 93 -8.41 -4.82 6.50
C TYR A 93 -8.19 -4.53 7.99
N ILE A 94 -8.91 -3.53 8.52
CA ILE A 94 -8.82 -3.07 9.92
C ILE A 94 -10.13 -3.29 10.69
N ASN A 95 -10.88 -4.34 10.34
CA ASN A 95 -12.20 -4.65 10.93
C ASN A 95 -13.24 -3.54 10.74
N ARG A 96 -13.18 -2.80 9.62
CA ARG A 96 -14.23 -1.83 9.26
C ARG A 96 -15.06 -2.38 8.11
N GLY A 97 -16.37 -2.25 8.20
CA GLY A 97 -17.29 -2.76 7.18
C GLY A 97 -18.75 -2.48 7.50
N GLY A 98 -19.62 -3.04 6.68
CA GLY A 98 -21.07 -2.88 6.71
C GLY A 98 -21.65 -3.25 5.34
N THR A 99 -22.89 -2.86 5.07
CA THR A 99 -23.52 -3.03 3.75
C THR A 99 -23.03 -1.92 2.80
N LEU A 100 -21.76 -1.99 2.43
CA LEU A 100 -21.08 -1.04 1.55
C LEU A 100 -20.73 -1.71 0.22
N ASN A 101 -20.61 -0.92 -0.84
CA ASN A 101 -19.98 -1.38 -2.08
C ASN A 101 -18.45 -1.50 -1.90
N GLU A 102 -17.76 -1.99 -2.93
CA GLU A 102 -16.30 -2.18 -2.92
C GLU A 102 -15.54 -0.90 -2.51
N ALA A 103 -15.85 0.23 -3.16
CA ALA A 103 -15.18 1.50 -2.89
C ALA A 103 -15.43 1.98 -1.45
N GLY A 104 -16.65 1.81 -0.94
CA GLY A 104 -17.00 2.10 0.45
C GLY A 104 -16.26 1.19 1.43
N MET A 105 -16.10 -0.10 1.13
CA MET A 105 -15.31 -1.02 1.95
C MET A 105 -13.82 -0.65 1.99
N LEU A 106 -13.24 -0.26 0.85
CA LEU A 106 -11.85 0.21 0.79
C LEU A 106 -11.68 1.52 1.57
N PHE A 107 -12.58 2.47 1.41
CA PHE A 107 -12.56 3.72 2.17
C PHE A 107 -12.68 3.49 3.68
N ALA A 108 -13.64 2.66 4.11
CA ALA A 108 -13.85 2.34 5.52
C ALA A 108 -12.61 1.70 6.17
N ASN A 109 -11.83 0.94 5.38
CA ASN A 109 -10.58 0.34 5.82
C ASN A 109 -9.34 1.22 5.52
N ARG A 110 -9.52 2.49 5.15
CA ARG A 110 -8.43 3.43 4.82
C ARG A 110 -7.49 2.90 3.72
N CYS A 111 -8.07 2.25 2.72
CA CYS A 111 -7.35 1.57 1.63
C CYS A 111 -7.65 2.15 0.25
N SER A 112 -8.26 3.33 0.16
CA SER A 112 -8.41 4.01 -1.14
C SER A 112 -7.08 4.63 -1.60
N TRP A 113 -7.00 5.00 -2.87
CA TRP A 113 -5.83 5.63 -3.48
C TRP A 113 -5.41 6.90 -2.72
N GLY A 114 -6.36 7.69 -2.22
CA GLY A 114 -6.08 8.88 -1.41
C GLY A 114 -5.40 8.54 -0.08
N HIS A 115 -5.86 7.48 0.59
CA HIS A 115 -5.21 6.98 1.80
C HIS A 115 -3.81 6.42 1.52
N ALA A 116 -3.62 5.77 0.37
CA ALA A 116 -2.31 5.30 -0.07
C ALA A 116 -1.33 6.48 -0.29
N LEU A 117 -1.78 7.57 -0.92
CA LEU A 117 -0.95 8.78 -1.09
C LEU A 117 -0.62 9.46 0.22
N ALA A 118 -1.59 9.56 1.14
CA ALA A 118 -1.34 10.09 2.47
C ALA A 118 -0.29 9.26 3.22
N ALA A 119 -0.38 7.92 3.14
CA ALA A 119 0.63 7.02 3.71
C ALA A 119 2.00 7.16 3.03
N CYS A 120 2.04 7.39 1.71
CA CYS A 120 3.29 7.67 1.00
C CYS A 120 3.90 8.99 1.49
N ALA A 121 3.07 10.03 1.72
CA ALA A 121 3.54 11.35 2.13
C ALA A 121 4.14 11.27 3.55
N GLU A 122 3.46 10.55 4.44
CA GLU A 122 3.94 10.25 5.79
C GLU A 122 5.29 9.52 5.77
N VAL A 123 5.45 8.47 4.96
CA VAL A 123 6.71 7.72 4.85
C VAL A 123 7.84 8.54 4.22
N MET A 124 7.49 9.50 3.37
CA MET A 124 8.44 10.41 2.71
C MET A 124 8.75 11.67 3.53
N ASP A 125 8.13 11.83 4.71
CA ASP A 125 8.22 13.04 5.53
C ASP A 125 7.84 14.32 4.74
N LYS A 126 6.74 14.22 3.99
CA LYS A 126 6.20 15.30 3.16
C LYS A 126 4.79 15.67 3.62
N PRO A 127 4.39 16.95 3.49
CA PRO A 127 3.01 17.34 3.68
C PRO A 127 2.12 16.65 2.63
N PRO A 128 1.00 16.00 3.04
CA PRO A 128 0.12 15.29 2.10
C PRO A 128 -0.51 16.23 1.06
N GLY A 129 -0.60 17.53 1.37
CA GLY A 129 -1.05 18.57 0.45
C GLY A 129 -0.18 18.76 -0.81
N GLU A 130 1.03 18.18 -0.85
CA GLU A 130 1.81 18.13 -2.10
C GLU A 130 1.17 17.24 -3.17
N TRP A 131 0.40 16.23 -2.76
CA TRP A 131 -0.16 15.21 -3.67
C TRP A 131 -1.67 15.08 -3.59
N LEU A 132 -2.29 15.66 -2.56
CA LEU A 132 -3.73 15.68 -2.35
C LEU A 132 -4.20 17.14 -2.32
N SER A 133 -5.23 17.45 -3.09
CA SER A 133 -5.98 18.70 -2.94
C SER A 133 -6.61 18.79 -1.56
N SER A 134 -7.01 20.00 -1.15
CA SER A 134 -7.69 20.22 0.13
C SER A 134 -8.95 19.37 0.31
N ALA A 135 -9.70 19.13 -0.78
CA ALA A 135 -10.90 18.29 -0.75
C ALA A 135 -10.56 16.80 -0.58
N GLU A 136 -9.56 16.30 -1.31
CA GLU A 136 -9.09 14.91 -1.19
C GLU A 136 -8.49 14.65 0.19
N LEU A 137 -7.71 15.58 0.73
CA LEU A 137 -7.16 15.49 2.08
C LEU A 137 -8.27 15.49 3.13
N ALA A 138 -9.25 16.39 3.03
CA ALA A 138 -10.40 16.40 3.94
C ALA A 138 -11.17 15.07 3.89
N ALA A 139 -11.31 14.45 2.71
CA ALA A 139 -11.94 13.13 2.58
C ALA A 139 -11.12 12.02 3.25
N VAL A 140 -9.79 12.01 3.08
CA VAL A 140 -8.88 11.08 3.79
C VAL A 140 -8.99 11.22 5.31
N GLU A 141 -9.17 12.44 5.80
CA GLU A 141 -9.30 12.77 7.22
C GLU A 141 -10.72 12.48 7.77
N GLY A 142 -11.65 12.03 6.93
CA GLY A 142 -13.04 11.75 7.31
C GLY A 142 -13.87 13.01 7.59
N ARG A 143 -13.44 14.17 7.10
CA ARG A 143 -14.11 15.47 7.27
C ARG A 143 -14.76 16.01 5.98
N GLY A 144 -14.46 15.43 4.82
CA GLY A 144 -14.96 15.84 3.50
C GLY A 144 -15.79 14.76 2.81
N ASP A 145 -16.22 15.02 1.56
CA ASP A 145 -16.95 14.06 0.73
C ASP A 145 -16.06 12.84 0.39
N PRO A 146 -16.38 11.62 0.87
CA PRO A 146 -15.63 10.42 0.51
C PRO A 146 -15.60 10.17 -1.01
N GLY A 147 -16.62 10.65 -1.73
CA GLY A 147 -16.76 10.54 -3.17
C GLY A 147 -15.54 11.00 -3.95
N VAL A 148 -14.82 12.02 -3.46
CA VAL A 148 -13.65 12.57 -4.18
C VAL A 148 -12.45 11.61 -4.21
N ILE A 149 -12.39 10.62 -3.31
CA ILE A 149 -11.33 9.58 -3.28
C ILE A 149 -11.87 8.15 -3.42
N THR A 150 -13.13 8.01 -3.84
CA THR A 150 -13.80 6.70 -4.00
C THR A 150 -14.53 6.54 -5.33
N ARG A 151 -14.89 7.64 -6.00
CA ARG A 151 -15.37 7.59 -7.38
C ARG A 151 -14.23 7.09 -8.26
N GLY A 152 -14.51 6.07 -9.07
CA GLY A 152 -13.58 5.66 -10.13
C GLY A 152 -13.39 6.81 -11.12
N LEU A 153 -12.26 6.79 -11.84
CA LEU A 153 -12.18 7.55 -13.09
C LEU A 153 -13.37 7.10 -13.98
N PRO A 154 -14.03 8.03 -14.69
CA PRO A 154 -15.12 7.70 -15.61
C PRO A 154 -14.71 6.63 -16.63
#